data_AF-A0A077MFA4-F1
#
_entry.id   AF-A0A077MFA4-F1
#
_cell.length_a   1.000
_cell.length_b   1.000
_cell.length_c   1.000
_cell.angle_alpha   90.00
_cell.angle_beta   90.00
_cell.angle_gamma   90.00
#
_symmetry.space_group_name_H-M   'P 1'
#
loop_
_entity.id
_entity.type
_entity.pdbx_description
1 polymer ?
#
loop_
_entity_poly.entity_id
_entity_poly.type
_entity_poly.pdbx_seq_one_letter_code
_entity_poly.pdbx_strand_id
1 'polypeptide(L)'
;MSEESEVLSDDAVYRARDSLLCSACAGYTARTTGKTISGQSLRPVSARLVSAWPVDEFGPCSCDCGRLIAVVVAGRVVVSEPAAAAGGKAKNGRD
;
A
#
# COMPACT_ATOMS: atom_id res chain seq x y z
N MET A 1 -2.55 24.81 -15.52
CA MET A 1 -2.55 23.36 -15.24
C MET A 1 -2.37 23.26 -13.75
N SER A 2 -3.47 23.08 -13.02
CA SER A 2 -3.42 22.96 -11.57
C SER A 2 -2.77 21.62 -11.28
N GLU A 3 -1.58 21.65 -10.68
CA GLU A 3 -1.02 20.50 -9.99
C GLU A 3 -2.03 20.20 -8.87
N GLU A 4 -3.03 19.37 -9.18
CA GLU A 4 -3.83 18.70 -8.15
C GLU A 4 -2.79 18.04 -7.26
N SER A 5 -2.52 18.66 -6.11
CA SER A 5 -1.47 18.23 -5.19
C SER A 5 -1.94 16.90 -4.63
N GLU A 6 -1.64 15.82 -5.35
CA GLU A 6 -1.92 14.47 -4.89
C GLU A 6 -1.21 14.31 -3.56
N VAL A 7 -2.01 14.14 -2.51
CA VAL A 7 -1.52 13.99 -1.13
C VAL A 7 -0.83 12.64 -0.98
N LEU A 8 -1.24 11.66 -1.79
CA LEU A 8 -0.65 10.33 -1.85
C LEU A 8 0.22 10.20 -3.11
N SER A 9 1.48 9.87 -2.93
CA SER A 9 2.38 9.39 -3.98
C SER A 9 1.97 8.00 -4.48
N ASP A 10 2.15 7.76 -5.79
CA ASP A 10 1.95 6.47 -6.45
C ASP A 10 3.01 5.42 -6.09
N ASP A 11 4.22 5.86 -5.71
CA ASP A 11 5.33 4.98 -5.32
C ASP A 11 5.34 4.64 -3.82
N ALA A 12 4.16 4.56 -3.21
CA ALA A 12 4.01 4.34 -1.77
C ALA A 12 2.88 3.36 -1.44
N VAL A 13 3.11 2.57 -0.41
CA VAL A 13 2.09 1.77 0.26
C VAL A 13 1.65 2.50 1.52
N TYR A 14 0.34 2.60 1.73
CA TYR A 14 -0.29 3.27 2.86
C TYR A 14 -0.97 2.26 3.76
N ARG A 15 -0.91 2.49 5.07
CA ARG A 15 -1.68 1.75 6.05
C ARG A 15 -3.04 2.40 6.22
N ALA A 16 -4.09 1.69 5.79
CA ALA A 16 -5.43 1.81 6.34
C ALA A 16 -5.51 0.93 7.60
N ARG A 17 -6.41 1.25 8.53
CA ARG A 17 -6.52 0.64 9.88
C ARG A 17 -6.04 -0.83 9.95
N ASP A 18 -6.64 -1.67 9.10
CA ASP A 18 -6.42 -3.12 9.04
C ASP A 18 -5.96 -3.61 7.65
N SER A 19 -5.64 -2.70 6.72
CA SER A 19 -5.28 -3.04 5.33
C SER A 19 -4.11 -2.20 4.82
N LEU A 20 -3.41 -2.71 3.81
CA LEU A 20 -2.35 -1.97 3.12
C LEU A 20 -2.82 -1.62 1.71
N LEU A 21 -2.74 -0.35 1.32
CA LEU A 21 -3.29 0.16 0.08
C LEU A 21 -2.28 1.05 -0.64
N CYS A 22 -2.12 0.89 -1.95
CA CYS A 22 -1.47 1.90 -2.79
C CYS A 22 -2.42 3.07 -3.08
N SER A 23 -1.91 4.16 -3.64
CA SER A 23 -2.69 5.33 -4.13
C SER A 23 -3.92 4.91 -4.94
N ALA A 24 -3.76 3.98 -5.88
CA ALA A 24 -4.82 3.51 -6.76
C ALA A 24 -5.93 2.75 -6.00
N CYS A 25 -5.55 1.89 -5.05
CA CYS A 25 -6.50 1.12 -4.23
C CYS A 25 -7.16 1.97 -3.14
N ALA A 26 -6.51 3.03 -2.70
CA ALA A 26 -7.08 4.01 -1.77
C ALA A 26 -8.23 4.81 -2.40
N GLY A 27 -8.28 4.90 -3.74
CA GLY A 27 -9.32 5.59 -4.49
C GLY A 27 -9.10 7.11 -4.59
N TYR A 28 -9.86 7.75 -5.47
CA TYR A 28 -9.68 9.16 -5.84
C TYR A 28 -9.76 10.12 -4.64
N THR A 29 -10.75 9.94 -3.76
CA THR A 29 -10.91 10.77 -2.55
C THR A 29 -9.66 10.73 -1.68
N ALA A 30 -9.07 9.54 -1.50
CA ALA A 30 -7.89 9.40 -0.67
C ALA A 30 -6.65 9.99 -1.33
N ARG A 31 -6.50 9.84 -2.65
CA ARG A 31 -5.40 10.47 -3.41
C ARG A 31 -5.39 12.00 -3.27
N THR A 32 -6.56 12.63 -3.24
CA THR A 32 -6.68 14.09 -3.18
C THR A 32 -6.76 14.65 -1.76
N THR A 33 -7.21 13.87 -0.78
CA THR A 33 -7.40 14.35 0.61
C THR A 33 -6.50 13.70 1.65
N GLY A 34 -5.81 12.62 1.30
CA GLY A 34 -5.07 11.76 2.24
C GLY A 34 -5.96 10.95 3.17
N LYS A 35 -7.29 10.91 2.92
CA LYS A 35 -8.27 10.24 3.79
C LYS A 35 -9.18 9.31 3.00
N THR A 36 -9.52 8.17 3.58
CA THR A 36 -10.54 7.27 3.05
C THR A 36 -11.91 7.97 3.04
N ILE A 37 -12.87 7.40 2.30
CA ILE A 37 -14.26 7.88 2.24
C ILE A 37 -14.91 7.91 3.63
N SER A 38 -14.50 7.03 4.54
CA SER A 38 -14.92 6.99 5.94
C SER A 38 -14.20 8.00 6.85
N GLY A 39 -13.39 8.91 6.27
CA GLY A 39 -12.66 9.97 6.98
C GLY A 39 -11.36 9.54 7.66
N GLN A 40 -10.92 8.28 7.48
CA GLN A 40 -9.69 7.79 8.12
C GLN A 40 -8.46 8.26 7.35
N SER A 41 -7.46 8.78 8.05
CA SER A 41 -6.22 9.24 7.40
C SER A 41 -5.33 8.06 7.01
N LEU A 42 -4.90 8.05 5.75
CA LEU A 42 -3.91 7.10 5.27
C LEU A 42 -2.51 7.59 5.64
N ARG A 43 -1.70 6.70 6.18
CA ARG A 43 -0.31 6.99 6.56
C ARG A 43 0.61 6.11 5.73
N PRO A 44 1.66 6.65 5.10
CA PRO A 44 2.64 5.82 4.42
C PRO A 44 3.23 4.83 5.42
N VAL A 45 3.48 3.59 4.97
CA VAL A 45 4.12 2.58 5.81
C VAL A 45 5.50 3.06 6.23
N SER A 46 5.84 2.86 7.50
CA SER A 46 7.16 3.23 8.03
C SER A 46 8.12 2.05 7.93
N ALA A 47 9.43 2.34 7.91
CA ALA A 47 10.44 1.29 7.92
C ALA A 47 10.28 0.36 9.13
N ARG A 48 9.89 0.92 10.29
CA ARG A 48 9.60 0.12 11.49
C ARG A 48 8.44 -0.85 11.29
N LEU A 49 7.36 -0.43 10.63
CA LEU A 49 6.22 -1.31 10.33
C LEU A 49 6.64 -2.43 9.37
N VAL A 50 7.34 -2.08 8.30
CA VAL A 50 7.78 -3.05 7.28
C VAL A 50 8.77 -4.06 7.88
N SER A 51 9.72 -3.62 8.72
CA SER A 51 10.66 -4.51 9.41
C SER A 51 10.02 -5.40 10.48
N ALA A 52 8.91 -4.95 11.08
CA ALA A 52 8.17 -5.72 12.08
C ALA A 52 6.97 -6.48 11.47
N TRP A 53 6.82 -6.46 10.15
CA TRP A 53 5.70 -7.09 9.46
C TRP A 53 5.83 -8.62 9.57
N PRO A 54 4.82 -9.34 10.07
CA PRO A 54 4.91 -10.79 10.22
C PRO A 54 4.62 -11.46 8.87
N VAL A 55 5.67 -11.55 8.04
CA VAL A 55 5.60 -12.07 6.67
C VAL A 55 5.08 -13.51 6.62
N ASP A 56 5.39 -14.32 7.64
CA ASP A 56 4.92 -15.71 7.72
C ASP A 56 3.40 -15.83 7.93
N GLU A 57 2.75 -14.80 8.48
CA GLU A 57 1.31 -14.81 8.78
C GLU A 57 0.50 -14.12 7.67
N PHE A 58 0.96 -12.96 7.19
CA PHE A 58 0.22 -12.13 6.23
C PHE A 58 0.85 -12.04 4.84
N GLY A 59 2.00 -12.69 4.61
CA GLY A 59 2.77 -12.53 3.39
C GLY A 59 3.55 -11.20 3.34
N PRO A 60 4.09 -10.82 2.17
CA PRO A 60 4.87 -9.59 2.05
C PRO A 60 4.06 -8.35 2.44
N CYS A 61 4.74 -7.30 2.91
CA CYS A 61 4.12 -6.02 3.25
C CYS A 61 3.70 -5.30 1.95
N SER A 62 2.59 -5.75 1.36
CA SER A 62 2.14 -5.34 0.03
C SER A 62 0.76 -4.72 0.09
N CYS A 63 0.43 -3.91 -0.91
CA CYS A 63 -0.95 -3.49 -1.13
C CYS A 63 -1.87 -4.72 -1.32
N ASP A 64 -3.13 -4.64 -0.87
CA ASP A 64 -4.14 -5.70 -1.02
C ASP A 64 -4.32 -6.18 -2.48
N CYS A 65 -4.07 -5.30 -3.47
CA CYS A 65 -4.10 -5.68 -4.88
C CYS A 65 -2.85 -6.44 -5.38
N GLY A 66 -1.82 -6.57 -4.54
CA GLY A 66 -0.55 -7.23 -4.84
C GLY A 66 0.37 -6.47 -5.79
N ARG A 67 -0.01 -5.29 -6.30
CA ARG A 67 0.80 -4.55 -7.30
C ARG A 67 2.08 -3.94 -6.73
N LEU A 68 2.06 -3.49 -5.47
CA LEU A 68 3.18 -2.83 -4.83
C LEU A 68 3.55 -3.54 -3.54
N ILE A 69 4.85 -3.76 -3.35
CA ILE A 69 5.44 -4.32 -2.13
C ILE A 69 6.34 -3.27 -1.51
N ALA A 70 6.19 -3.04 -0.21
CA ALA A 70 7.10 -2.24 0.59
C ALA A 70 8.17 -3.14 1.24
N VAL A 71 9.43 -2.81 1.02
CA VAL A 71 10.59 -3.46 1.63
C VAL A 71 11.47 -2.42 2.31
N VAL A 72 12.29 -2.84 3.27
CA VAL A 72 13.29 -1.96 3.90
C VAL A 72 14.66 -2.23 3.31
N VAL A 73 15.25 -1.21 2.70
CA VAL A 73 16.60 -1.25 2.13
C VAL A 73 17.41 -0.14 2.78
N ALA A 74 18.52 -0.50 3.42
CA ALA A 74 19.39 0.44 4.16
C ALA A 74 18.62 1.38 5.13
N GLY A 75 17.60 0.84 5.82
CA GLY A 75 16.79 1.58 6.78
C GLY A 75 15.73 2.51 6.19
N ARG A 76 15.53 2.51 4.87
CA ARG A 76 14.50 3.27 4.16
C ARG A 76 13.46 2.34 3.58
N VAL A 77 12.21 2.80 3.53
CA VAL A 77 11.15 2.10 2.80
C VAL A 77 11.39 2.31 1.31
N VAL A 78 11.52 1.21 0.59
CA VAL A 78 11.53 1.17 -0.86
C VAL A 78 10.30 0.41 -1.29
N VAL A 79 9.53 1.00 -2.21
CA VAL A 79 8.37 0.34 -2.80
C VAL A 79 8.76 -0.12 -4.19
N SER A 80 8.45 -1.37 -4.49
CA SER A 80 8.70 -1.97 -5.79
C SER A 80 7.51 -2.82 -6.19
N GLU A 81 7.29 -2.95 -7.49
CA GLU A 81 6.41 -3.99 -8.02
C GLU A 81 7.01 -5.37 -7.65
N PRO A 82 6.18 -6.39 -7.36
CA PRO A 82 6.70 -7.73 -7.24
C PRO A 82 7.42 -8.08 -8.54
N ALA A 83 8.72 -8.35 -8.46
CA ALA A 83 9.45 -8.93 -9.58
C ALA A 83 8.65 -10.15 -10.04
N ALA A 84 8.11 -10.11 -11.25
CA ALA A 84 7.05 -11.00 -11.74
C ALA A 84 7.23 -12.44 -11.25
N ALA A 85 6.65 -12.75 -10.10
CA ALA A 85 6.50 -14.10 -9.65
C ALA A 85 5.33 -14.62 -10.47
N ALA A 86 5.66 -15.47 -11.45
CA ALA A 86 4.69 -16.21 -12.23
C ALA A 86 3.57 -16.76 -11.32
N GLY A 87 2.33 -16.34 -11.57
CA GLY A 87 1.11 -17.04 -11.15
C GLY A 87 0.79 -17.05 -9.65
N GLY A 88 -0.13 -16.20 -9.23
CA GLY A 88 -0.76 -16.32 -7.91
C GLY A 88 -2.05 -15.52 -7.80
N LYS A 89 -3.14 -16.01 -8.39
CA LYS A 89 -4.49 -15.49 -8.12
C LYS A 89 -4.80 -15.68 -6.64
N ALA A 90 -5.19 -14.61 -5.95
CA ALA A 90 -6.10 -14.69 -4.81
C ALA A 90 -7.36 -13.89 -5.11
N LYS A 91 -8.20 -14.44 -6.01
CA LYS A 91 -9.64 -14.13 -5.98
C LYS A 91 -10.22 -14.99 -4.85
N ASN A 92 -10.39 -14.44 -3.66
CA ASN A 92 -11.35 -15.02 -2.72
C ASN A 92 -12.62 -14.18 -2.79
N GLY A 93 -13.52 -14.63 -3.68
CA GLY A 93 -14.94 -14.41 -3.49
C GLY A 93 -15.45 -15.31 -2.37
N ARG A 94 -16.43 -14.81 -1.62
CA ARG A 94 -17.35 -15.56 -0.77
C ARG A 94 -18.63 -14.74 -0.77
N ASP A 95 -19.52 -15.08 -1.71
CA ASP A 95 -20.75 -15.87 -1.49
C ASP A 95 -21.82 -15.05 -0.78
#